data_AF-A0AAU9SVG8-F1
#
_entry.id   AF-A0AAU9SVG8-F1
#
_cell.length_a   1.000
_cell.length_b   1.000
_cell.length_c   1.000
_cell.angle_alpha   90.00
_cell.angle_beta   90.00
_cell.angle_gamma   90.00
#
_symmetry.space_group_name_H-M   'P 1'
#
loop_
_entity.id
_entity.type
_entity.pdbx_description
1 polymer ?
#
loop_
_entity_poly.entity_id
_entity_poly.type
_entity_poly.pdbx_seq_one_letter_code
_entity_poly.pdbx_strand_id
1 'polypeptide(L)'
;MEELRRLEKLQSVEAAITSNGLLSSSTSDQASSRFLSTLVLFLVQPCGDLDIDSKLGLVSDFIPKIPGPFLEEISKSIQRANTTESQKSHVDKVDPDASEKHEELVAMVGLDAMKRANSTLEDFSRSYFMFHQLEISQPQSLFRYLPMLSFTESYIYQIDALNEKIVSESACGSQVICLNNGWNAESRVLFETDPLKPLGDVLEREGLLTQRIQHEFNSGKEYWALERQLCDALSNKNKIRLEDVMRAIHLKSFDYRVLNLLLYKLRGEEYLSAYRLELYLIHMSLSSFFGTVEKVNELHMDFLSISEFLVEVADDLFDYEVRATVKELLMRSHHDLY
;
A
#
# COMPACT_ATOMS: atom_id res chain seq x y z
N MET A 1 -17.55 7.42 8.42
CA MET A 1 -17.80 8.61 9.26
C MET A 1 -17.79 9.90 8.45
N GLU A 2 -16.86 10.11 7.52
CA GLU A 2 -16.80 11.34 6.71
C GLU A 2 -18.00 11.50 5.74
N GLU A 3 -18.45 10.42 5.08
CA GLU A 3 -19.67 10.45 4.25
C GLU A 3 -20.95 10.77 5.05
N LEU A 4 -21.02 10.34 6.32
CA LEU A 4 -22.14 10.67 7.20
C LEU A 4 -22.11 12.15 7.60
N ARG A 5 -20.92 12.71 7.88
CA ARG A 5 -20.76 14.16 8.11
C ARG A 5 -21.10 14.98 6.86
N ARG A 6 -20.76 14.48 5.67
CA ARG A 6 -21.09 15.12 4.39
C ARG A 6 -22.61 15.12 4.17
N LEU A 7 -23.28 14.03 4.51
CA LEU A 7 -24.75 13.93 4.47
C LEU A 7 -25.42 14.88 5.49
N GLU A 8 -24.90 14.94 6.71
CA GLU A 8 -25.37 15.84 7.76
C GLU A 8 -25.24 17.32 7.36
N LYS A 9 -24.09 17.71 6.79
CA LYS A 9 -23.87 19.05 6.23
C LYS A 9 -24.85 19.36 5.11
N LEU A 10 -25.09 18.41 4.19
CA LEU A 10 -26.03 18.57 3.09
C LEU A 10 -27.47 18.78 3.59
N GLN A 11 -27.90 17.99 4.58
CA GLN A 11 -29.24 18.11 5.19
C GLN A 11 -29.40 19.44 5.93
N SER A 12 -28.36 19.91 6.63
CA SER A 12 -28.37 21.23 7.28
C SER A 12 -28.55 22.37 6.28
N VAL A 13 -27.84 22.30 5.13
CA VAL A 13 -27.97 23.27 4.04
C VAL A 13 -29.36 23.20 3.39
N GLU A 14 -29.90 22.01 3.14
CA GLU A 14 -31.26 21.83 2.59
C GLU A 14 -32.33 22.43 3.51
N ALA A 15 -32.22 22.21 4.83
CA ALA A 15 -33.11 22.81 5.82
C ALA A 15 -33.01 24.36 5.82
N ALA A 16 -31.80 24.91 5.69
CA ALA A 16 -31.57 26.35 5.62
C ALA A 16 -32.11 26.98 4.33
N ILE A 17 -31.98 26.31 3.18
CA ILE A 17 -32.53 26.80 1.91
C ILE A 17 -34.05 26.81 1.95
N THR A 18 -34.65 25.77 2.54
CA THR A 18 -36.10 25.64 2.71
C THR A 18 -36.67 26.68 3.67
N SER A 19 -35.99 26.94 4.79
CA SER A 19 -36.43 27.95 5.77
C SER A 19 -36.34 29.39 5.26
N ASN A 20 -35.43 29.66 4.32
CA ASN A 20 -35.31 30.96 3.65
C ASN A 20 -36.23 31.12 2.42
N GLY A 21 -37.12 30.15 2.16
CA GLY A 21 -38.13 30.24 1.09
C GLY A 21 -37.57 30.18 -0.33
N LEU A 22 -36.31 29.78 -0.50
CA LEU A 22 -35.65 29.66 -1.81
C LEU A 22 -36.08 28.40 -2.58
N LEU A 23 -36.68 27.43 -1.89
CA LEU A 23 -37.32 26.25 -2.45
C LEU A 23 -38.79 26.25 -2.06
N SER A 24 -39.69 26.14 -3.05
CA SER A 24 -41.12 26.00 -2.79
C SER A 24 -41.44 24.56 -2.39
N SER A 25 -42.06 24.37 -1.22
CA SER A 25 -42.48 23.07 -0.67
C SER A 25 -43.50 22.30 -1.53
N SER A 26 -44.01 22.94 -2.59
CA SER A 26 -44.86 22.34 -3.59
C SER A 26 -44.12 22.21 -4.92
N THR A 27 -43.74 20.98 -5.28
CA THR A 27 -43.30 20.51 -6.63
C THR A 27 -41.81 20.51 -7.01
N SER A 28 -40.84 20.79 -6.14
CA SER A 28 -39.44 20.56 -6.50
C SER A 28 -39.06 19.08 -6.42
N ASP A 29 -38.65 18.50 -7.56
CA ASP A 29 -38.01 17.19 -7.64
C ASP A 29 -36.88 17.08 -6.58
N GLN A 30 -36.84 15.96 -5.85
CA GLN A 30 -35.81 15.70 -4.83
C GLN A 30 -34.39 15.82 -5.42
N ALA A 31 -34.24 15.54 -6.71
CA ALA A 31 -32.98 15.76 -7.42
C ALA A 31 -32.60 17.25 -7.51
N SER A 32 -33.59 18.14 -7.69
CA SER A 32 -33.38 19.58 -7.78
C SER A 32 -33.00 20.19 -6.43
N SER A 33 -33.66 19.80 -5.33
CA SER A 33 -33.28 20.26 -3.99
C SER A 33 -31.85 19.82 -3.66
N ARG A 34 -31.55 18.54 -3.92
CA ARG A 34 -30.21 17.97 -3.71
C ARG A 34 -29.13 18.68 -4.53
N PHE A 35 -29.40 18.97 -5.80
CA PHE A 35 -28.46 19.69 -6.65
C PHE A 35 -28.15 21.09 -6.10
N LEU A 36 -29.19 21.85 -5.75
CA LEU A 36 -29.04 23.21 -5.22
C LEU A 36 -28.35 23.23 -3.86
N SER A 37 -28.70 22.31 -2.96
CA SER A 37 -28.00 22.14 -1.68
C SER A 37 -26.53 21.79 -1.87
N THR A 38 -26.19 20.96 -2.86
CA THR A 38 -24.80 20.63 -3.20
C THR A 38 -24.04 21.84 -3.72
N LEU A 39 -24.67 22.65 -4.58
CA LEU A 39 -24.08 23.88 -5.11
C LEU A 39 -23.84 24.92 -4.01
N VAL A 40 -24.81 25.14 -3.12
CA VAL A 40 -24.66 26.07 -1.99
C VAL A 40 -23.57 25.59 -1.03
N LEU A 41 -23.54 24.29 -0.72
CA LEU A 41 -22.48 23.71 0.10
C LEU A 41 -21.10 23.91 -0.52
N PHE A 42 -20.98 23.75 -1.84
CA PHE A 42 -19.74 24.00 -2.58
C PHE A 42 -19.29 25.47 -2.49
N LEU A 43 -20.21 26.43 -2.63
CA LEU A 43 -19.90 27.87 -2.55
C LEU A 43 -19.40 28.29 -1.16
N VAL A 44 -19.98 27.70 -0.10
CA VAL A 44 -19.65 28.02 1.30
C VAL A 44 -18.35 27.33 1.76
N GLN A 45 -17.93 26.25 1.11
CA GLN A 45 -16.69 25.55 1.46
C GLN A 45 -15.44 26.40 1.15
N PRO A 46 -14.39 26.33 1.99
CA PRO A 46 -13.13 27.05 1.72
C PRO A 46 -12.50 26.54 0.43
N CYS A 47 -12.05 27.47 -0.42
CA CYS A 47 -11.43 27.18 -1.72
C CYS A 47 -10.26 28.14 -1.92
N GLY A 48 -9.09 27.76 -1.42
CA GLY A 48 -7.93 28.65 -1.33
C GLY A 48 -8.27 29.93 -0.56
N ASP A 49 -7.77 31.07 -1.07
CA ASP A 49 -7.98 32.41 -0.49
C ASP A 49 -9.24 33.11 -1.03
N LEU A 50 -10.11 32.41 -1.77
CA LEU A 50 -11.32 33.00 -2.33
C LEU A 50 -12.42 33.10 -1.27
N ASP A 51 -12.88 34.33 -1.01
CA ASP A 51 -14.09 34.57 -0.23
C ASP A 51 -15.38 34.22 -1.01
N ILE A 52 -16.52 34.28 -0.32
CA ILE A 52 -17.82 33.90 -0.89
C ILE A 52 -18.22 34.85 -2.03
N ASP A 53 -17.98 36.15 -1.87
CA ASP A 53 -18.37 37.17 -2.85
C ASP A 53 -17.57 37.02 -4.16
N SER A 54 -16.28 36.73 -4.04
CA SER A 54 -15.37 36.44 -5.15
C SER A 54 -15.79 35.18 -5.90
N LYS A 55 -16.19 34.11 -5.19
CA LYS A 55 -16.71 32.89 -5.82
C LYS A 55 -18.01 33.16 -6.57
N LEU A 56 -18.93 33.91 -5.98
CA LEU A 56 -20.21 34.27 -6.62
C LEU A 56 -19.97 35.10 -7.88
N GLY A 57 -19.05 36.07 -7.84
CA GLY A 57 -18.64 36.86 -9.01
C GLY A 57 -18.11 35.98 -10.14
N LEU A 58 -17.18 35.07 -9.84
CA LEU A 58 -16.61 34.14 -10.82
C LEU A 58 -17.68 33.23 -11.44
N VAL A 59 -18.58 32.69 -10.63
CA VAL A 59 -19.66 31.81 -11.11
C VAL A 59 -20.63 32.58 -12.00
N SER A 60 -21.01 33.81 -11.61
CA SER A 60 -21.86 34.68 -12.42
C SER A 60 -21.22 35.07 -13.75
N ASP A 61 -19.91 35.29 -13.78
CA ASP A 61 -19.18 35.64 -14.99
C ASP A 61 -18.90 34.43 -15.91
N PHE A 62 -18.83 33.24 -15.33
CA PHE A 62 -18.47 32.01 -16.03
C PHE A 62 -19.69 31.26 -16.57
N ILE A 63 -20.76 31.08 -15.78
CA ILE A 63 -21.96 30.32 -16.17
C ILE A 63 -22.50 30.73 -17.55
N PRO A 64 -22.65 32.04 -17.88
CA PRO A 64 -23.17 32.46 -19.19
C PRO A 64 -22.25 32.11 -20.36
N LYS A 65 -20.96 31.87 -20.11
CA LYS A 65 -19.93 31.57 -21.12
C LYS A 65 -19.81 30.07 -21.40
N ILE A 66 -20.52 29.22 -20.67
CA ILE A 66 -20.47 27.76 -20.83
C ILE A 66 -21.43 27.33 -21.94
N PRO A 67 -20.95 26.89 -23.12
CA PRO A 67 -21.83 26.38 -24.16
C PRO A 67 -22.28 24.94 -23.82
N GLY A 68 -23.54 24.61 -24.07
CA GLY A 68 -24.09 23.25 -23.85
C GLY A 68 -23.23 22.12 -24.45
N PRO A 69 -22.72 22.24 -25.69
CA PRO A 69 -21.84 21.24 -26.30
C PRO A 69 -20.55 20.96 -25.50
N PHE A 70 -19.99 21.95 -24.82
CA PHE A 70 -18.79 21.79 -23.99
C PHE A 70 -19.08 20.96 -22.73
N LEU A 71 -20.26 21.16 -22.12
CA LEU A 71 -20.69 20.33 -20.98
C LEU A 71 -20.95 18.87 -21.40
N GLU A 72 -21.51 18.65 -22.59
CA GLU A 72 -21.69 17.30 -23.14
C GLU A 72 -20.35 16.64 -23.47
N GLU A 73 -19.37 17.39 -23.98
CA GLU A 73 -18.01 16.89 -24.24
C GLU A 73 -17.32 16.46 -22.95
N ILE A 74 -17.38 17.29 -21.90
CA ILE A 74 -16.86 16.96 -20.58
C ILE A 74 -17.60 15.77 -19.99
N SER A 75 -18.94 15.73 -20.10
CA SER A 75 -19.75 14.61 -19.61
C SER A 75 -19.34 13.29 -20.29
N LYS A 76 -19.12 13.29 -21.60
CA LYS A 76 -18.62 12.13 -22.35
C LYS A 76 -17.19 11.75 -21.94
N SER A 77 -16.34 12.72 -21.62
CA SER A 77 -14.98 12.45 -21.11
C SER A 77 -15.01 11.79 -19.73
N ILE A 78 -15.84 12.29 -18.81
CA ILE A 78 -16.03 11.72 -17.47
C ILE A 78 -16.69 10.33 -17.56
N GLN A 79 -17.68 10.17 -18.44
CA GLN A 79 -18.30 8.87 -18.66
C GLN A 79 -17.32 7.88 -19.27
N ARG A 80 -16.45 8.24 -20.23
CA ARG A 80 -15.39 7.33 -20.71
C ARG A 80 -14.44 6.87 -19.61
N ALA A 81 -14.10 7.76 -18.67
CA ALA A 81 -13.33 7.37 -17.49
C ALA A 81 -14.08 6.39 -16.58
N ASN A 82 -15.41 6.51 -16.49
CA ASN A 82 -16.27 5.65 -15.67
C ASN A 82 -16.77 4.39 -16.41
N THR A 83 -16.72 4.33 -17.75
CA THR A 83 -17.20 3.17 -18.55
C THR A 83 -16.16 2.04 -18.58
N THR A 84 -14.92 2.31 -18.20
CA THR A 84 -13.95 1.28 -17.80
C THR A 84 -14.37 0.53 -16.52
N GLU A 85 -15.40 0.99 -15.78
CA GLU A 85 -15.81 0.39 -14.50
C GLU A 85 -17.26 -0.14 -14.45
N SER A 86 -18.04 -0.12 -15.54
CA SER A 86 -19.37 -0.75 -15.52
C SER A 86 -19.95 -1.02 -16.90
N GLN A 87 -19.94 -2.30 -17.30
CA GLN A 87 -21.11 -3.02 -17.82
C GLN A 87 -20.77 -4.50 -18.14
N LYS A 88 -21.31 -5.42 -17.33
CA LYS A 88 -21.67 -6.79 -17.75
C LYS A 88 -23.20 -6.93 -17.63
N SER A 89 -23.77 -7.62 -18.62
CA SER A 89 -25.18 -8.01 -18.89
C SER A 89 -25.80 -7.15 -20.00
N HIS A 90 -26.29 -7.69 -21.12
CA HIS A 90 -27.09 -8.92 -21.29
C HIS A 90 -26.86 -9.58 -22.67
N VAL A 91 -27.40 -10.80 -22.83
CA VAL A 91 -27.10 -11.85 -23.83
C VAL A 91 -27.69 -11.56 -25.21
N ASP A 92 -26.92 -11.76 -26.29
CA ASP A 92 -27.33 -12.60 -27.43
C ASP A 92 -26.14 -13.06 -28.30
N LYS A 93 -26.39 -14.10 -29.11
CA LYS A 93 -25.48 -15.21 -29.50
C LYS A 93 -24.54 -14.97 -30.71
N VAL A 94 -23.47 -15.78 -30.76
CA VAL A 94 -22.58 -16.20 -31.89
C VAL A 94 -21.55 -15.13 -32.31
N ASP A 95 -20.22 -15.31 -32.35
CA ASP A 95 -19.33 -16.39 -32.85
C ASP A 95 -17.96 -16.37 -32.10
N PRO A 96 -17.10 -17.41 -32.16
CA PRO A 96 -15.82 -17.48 -31.46
C PRO A 96 -14.66 -17.00 -32.34
N ASP A 97 -14.18 -15.78 -32.13
CA ASP A 97 -12.83 -15.41 -32.60
C ASP A 97 -12.09 -14.63 -31.51
N ALA A 98 -10.80 -14.91 -31.44
CA ALA A 98 -9.91 -14.62 -30.34
C ALA A 98 -9.83 -13.11 -30.03
N SER A 99 -10.38 -12.71 -28.88
CA SER A 99 -10.01 -11.46 -28.23
C SER A 99 -9.45 -11.83 -26.87
N GLU A 100 -8.11 -11.83 -26.78
CA GLU A 100 -7.38 -11.83 -25.51
C GLU A 100 -7.92 -10.67 -24.67
N LYS A 101 -8.76 -10.99 -23.69
CA LYS A 101 -9.09 -10.06 -22.61
C LYS A 101 -7.87 -10.04 -21.71
N HIS A 102 -6.99 -9.06 -21.91
CA HIS A 102 -6.15 -8.61 -20.81
C HIS A 102 -7.08 -7.99 -19.77
N GLU A 103 -7.56 -8.81 -18.83
CA GLU A 103 -8.04 -8.29 -17.55
C GLU A 103 -6.89 -7.51 -16.93
N GLU A 104 -7.09 -6.21 -16.75
CA GLU A 104 -6.16 -5.35 -16.06
C GLU A 104 -6.01 -5.90 -14.63
N LEU A 105 -4.84 -6.44 -14.33
CA LEU A 105 -4.56 -7.11 -13.06
C LEU A 105 -4.56 -6.08 -11.93
N VAL A 106 -5.70 -5.96 -11.25
CA VAL A 106 -5.85 -5.04 -10.12
C VAL A 106 -5.18 -5.65 -8.89
N ALA A 107 -4.24 -4.92 -8.27
CA ALA A 107 -3.71 -5.31 -6.96
C ALA A 107 -4.85 -5.29 -5.91
N MET A 108 -5.15 -6.47 -5.36
CA MET A 108 -6.18 -6.62 -4.32
C MET A 108 -5.55 -7.13 -3.04
N VAL A 109 -6.05 -6.62 -1.91
CA VAL A 109 -5.63 -7.01 -0.57
C VAL A 109 -6.84 -7.51 0.20
N GLY A 110 -6.75 -8.73 0.73
CA GLY A 110 -7.75 -9.31 1.61
C GLY A 110 -7.73 -8.68 3.00
N LEU A 111 -8.90 -8.63 3.66
CA LEU A 111 -9.04 -8.07 5.01
C LEU A 111 -8.13 -8.76 6.04
N ASP A 112 -7.93 -10.07 5.91
CA ASP A 112 -7.05 -10.81 6.83
C ASP A 112 -5.60 -10.40 6.66
N ALA A 113 -5.13 -10.18 5.43
CA ALA A 113 -3.79 -9.67 5.17
C ALA A 113 -3.62 -8.27 5.78
N MET A 114 -4.63 -7.39 5.65
CA MET A 114 -4.61 -6.08 6.30
C MET A 114 -4.50 -6.16 7.82
N LYS A 115 -5.29 -7.04 8.45
CA LYS A 115 -5.25 -7.21 9.91
C LYS A 115 -3.90 -7.72 10.40
N ARG A 116 -3.27 -8.61 9.63
CA ARG A 116 -1.98 -9.23 9.98
C ARG A 116 -0.81 -8.27 9.78
N ALA A 117 -0.85 -7.49 8.70
CA ALA A 117 0.09 -6.40 8.42
C ALA A 117 0.17 -5.32 9.52
N ASN A 118 -0.86 -5.20 10.38
CA ASN A 118 -0.87 -4.16 11.42
C ASN A 118 0.29 -4.25 12.40
N SER A 119 0.76 -5.45 12.77
CA SER A 119 1.91 -5.58 13.66
C SER A 119 3.18 -5.06 13.00
N THR A 120 3.44 -5.46 11.74
CA THR A 120 4.57 -4.96 10.96
C THR A 120 4.51 -3.45 10.80
N LEU A 121 3.34 -2.89 10.51
CA LEU A 121 3.16 -1.44 10.39
C LEU A 121 3.38 -0.71 11.70
N GLU A 122 2.97 -1.29 12.83
CA GLU A 122 3.21 -0.73 14.15
C GLU A 122 4.72 -0.70 14.46
N ASP A 123 5.42 -1.81 14.23
CA ASP A 123 6.86 -1.93 14.46
C ASP A 123 7.65 -1.02 13.52
N PHE A 124 7.25 -0.95 12.25
CA PHE A 124 7.78 0.00 11.27
C PHE A 124 7.58 1.44 11.75
N SER A 125 6.38 1.78 12.21
CA SER A 125 6.09 3.14 12.67
C SER A 125 6.92 3.52 13.89
N ARG A 126 7.07 2.59 14.85
CA ARG A 126 7.88 2.83 16.07
C ARG A 126 9.37 2.98 15.77
N SER A 127 9.88 2.23 14.81
CA SER A 127 11.32 2.13 14.56
C SER A 127 11.82 3.11 13.50
N TYR A 128 11.00 3.42 12.48
CA TYR A 128 11.46 4.14 11.30
C TYR A 128 11.00 5.59 11.24
N PHE A 129 9.88 5.95 11.86
CA PHE A 129 9.34 7.31 11.75
C PHE A 129 10.30 8.37 12.28
N MET A 130 11.12 8.02 13.27
CA MET A 130 12.18 8.89 13.77
C MET A 130 13.21 9.28 12.69
N PHE A 131 13.55 8.38 11.76
CA PHE A 131 14.47 8.67 10.65
C PHE A 131 13.83 9.52 9.56
N HIS A 132 12.50 9.55 9.51
CA HIS A 132 11.70 10.38 8.61
C HIS A 132 11.25 11.70 9.24
N GLN A 133 11.74 12.03 10.44
CA GLN A 133 11.33 13.22 11.19
C GLN A 133 9.80 13.30 11.37
N LEU A 134 9.15 12.15 11.43
CA LEU A 134 7.72 12.05 11.68
C LEU A 134 7.49 11.94 13.18
N GLU A 135 6.80 12.92 13.74
CA GLU A 135 6.43 12.91 15.15
C GLU A 135 5.18 12.05 15.39
N ILE A 136 5.29 11.06 16.29
CA ILE A 136 4.14 10.23 16.73
C ILE A 136 3.07 11.10 17.41
N SER A 137 3.46 12.22 18.02
CA SER A 137 2.57 13.23 18.60
C SER A 137 1.74 13.99 17.57
N GLN A 138 1.99 13.81 16.27
CA GLN A 138 1.25 14.45 15.17
C GLN A 138 0.47 13.41 14.35
N PRO A 139 -0.77 13.09 14.73
CA PRO A 139 -1.57 12.05 14.06
C PRO A 139 -1.76 12.30 12.56
N GLN A 140 -1.80 13.57 12.14
CA GLN A 140 -1.94 13.94 10.72
C GLN A 140 -0.78 13.41 9.87
N SER A 141 0.44 13.44 10.41
CA SER A 141 1.64 12.94 9.73
C SER A 141 1.61 11.41 9.59
N LEU A 142 1.06 10.71 10.57
CA LEU A 142 0.84 9.26 10.53
C LEU A 142 -0.24 8.88 9.51
N PHE A 143 -1.44 9.46 9.63
CA PHE A 143 -2.59 9.09 8.80
C PHE A 143 -2.45 9.51 7.34
N ARG A 144 -1.59 10.48 7.02
CA ARG A 144 -1.33 10.89 5.63
C ARG A 144 -0.71 9.78 4.80
N TYR A 145 0.23 9.02 5.37
CA TYR A 145 1.00 8.00 4.63
C TYR A 145 0.50 6.58 4.88
N LEU A 146 -0.22 6.37 5.99
CA LEU A 146 -0.71 5.07 6.43
C LEU A 146 -1.50 4.30 5.37
N PRO A 147 -2.39 4.89 4.54
CA PRO A 147 -3.13 4.13 3.53
C PRO A 147 -2.22 3.40 2.54
N MET A 148 -1.18 4.09 2.06
CA MET A 148 -0.27 3.55 1.06
C MET A 148 0.72 2.54 1.68
N LEU A 149 1.26 2.86 2.87
CA LEU A 149 2.10 1.93 3.62
C LEU A 149 1.33 0.65 3.98
N SER A 150 0.10 0.81 4.50
CA SER A 150 -0.75 -0.32 4.88
C SER A 150 -1.12 -1.18 3.69
N PHE A 151 -1.53 -0.58 2.57
CA PHE A 151 -1.82 -1.32 1.35
C PHE A 151 -0.61 -2.13 0.87
N THR A 152 0.56 -1.50 0.82
CA THR A 152 1.81 -2.13 0.35
C THR A 152 2.21 -3.31 1.24
N GLU A 153 2.28 -3.10 2.55
CA GLU A 153 2.63 -4.16 3.52
C GLU A 153 1.62 -5.30 3.47
N SER A 154 0.33 -4.97 3.46
CA SER A 154 -0.72 -5.99 3.41
C SER A 154 -0.68 -6.80 2.12
N TYR A 155 -0.32 -6.18 1.00
CA TYR A 155 -0.12 -6.88 -0.26
C TYR A 155 1.07 -7.84 -0.16
N ILE A 156 2.22 -7.36 0.31
CA ILE A 156 3.43 -8.19 0.47
C ILE A 156 3.14 -9.37 1.41
N TYR A 157 2.51 -9.12 2.57
CA TYR A 157 2.11 -10.15 3.51
C TYR A 157 1.21 -11.23 2.89
N GLN A 158 0.28 -10.82 2.04
CA GLN A 158 -0.60 -11.75 1.34
C GLN A 158 0.18 -12.65 0.37
N ILE A 159 1.18 -12.10 -0.30
CA ILE A 159 2.05 -12.84 -1.20
C ILE A 159 2.98 -13.78 -0.42
N ASP A 160 3.52 -13.35 0.73
CA ASP A 160 4.27 -14.19 1.67
C ASP A 160 3.45 -15.41 2.10
N ALA A 161 2.20 -15.19 2.53
CA ALA A 161 1.31 -16.28 2.95
C ALA A 161 0.99 -17.27 1.81
N LEU A 162 1.06 -16.84 0.55
CA LEU A 162 0.96 -17.74 -0.60
C LEU A 162 2.25 -18.52 -0.82
N ASN A 163 3.40 -17.88 -0.64
CA ASN A 163 4.69 -18.56 -0.72
C ASN A 163 4.78 -19.69 0.32
N GLU A 164 4.43 -19.41 1.58
CA GLU A 164 4.39 -20.40 2.66
C GLU A 164 3.49 -21.60 2.33
N LYS A 165 2.33 -21.34 1.73
CA LYS A 165 1.41 -22.40 1.29
C LYS A 165 2.04 -23.27 0.21
N ILE A 166 2.68 -22.67 -0.79
CA ILE A 166 3.39 -23.41 -1.86
C ILE A 166 4.49 -24.30 -1.25
N VAL A 167 5.27 -23.76 -0.31
CA VAL A 167 6.29 -24.53 0.42
C VAL A 167 5.67 -25.72 1.16
N SER A 168 4.55 -25.50 1.86
CA SER A 168 3.88 -26.54 2.63
C SER A 168 3.28 -27.65 1.75
N GLU A 169 2.77 -27.32 0.56
CA GLU A 169 2.19 -28.26 -0.39
C GLU A 169 3.26 -29.13 -1.07
N SER A 170 4.42 -28.54 -1.39
CA SER A 170 5.60 -29.26 -1.90
C SER A 170 6.06 -30.37 -0.94
N ALA A 171 6.05 -30.09 0.36
CA ALA A 171 6.49 -31.04 1.39
C ALA A 171 5.51 -32.21 1.63
N CYS A 172 4.21 -32.04 1.36
CA CYS A 172 3.17 -33.01 1.72
C CYS A 172 2.76 -33.95 0.57
N GLY A 173 3.15 -33.67 -0.67
CA GLY A 173 2.81 -34.48 -1.85
C GLY A 173 1.30 -34.63 -2.13
N SER A 174 0.46 -33.91 -1.38
CA SER A 174 -0.99 -33.97 -1.45
C SER A 174 -1.49 -32.65 -2.03
N GLN A 175 -2.18 -32.75 -3.16
CA GLN A 175 -2.85 -31.64 -3.83
C GLN A 175 -4.08 -31.22 -3.02
N VAL A 176 -3.86 -30.66 -1.83
CA VAL A 176 -4.92 -30.06 -1.02
C VAL A 176 -5.27 -28.75 -1.72
N ILE A 177 -6.39 -28.79 -2.42
CA ILE A 177 -6.90 -27.73 -3.25
C ILE A 177 -7.00 -26.44 -2.41
N CYS A 178 -6.32 -25.37 -2.84
CA CYS A 178 -6.28 -24.03 -2.23
C CYS A 178 -7.65 -23.30 -2.31
N LEU A 179 -8.77 -24.00 -2.19
CA LEU A 179 -10.10 -23.47 -2.50
C LEU A 179 -10.70 -22.60 -1.37
N ASN A 180 -10.10 -22.58 -0.17
CA ASN A 180 -10.75 -22.02 1.01
C ASN A 180 -10.44 -20.54 1.31
N ASN A 181 -9.55 -19.87 0.58
CA ASN A 181 -9.19 -18.47 0.86
C ASN A 181 -9.57 -17.48 -0.26
N GLY A 182 -10.40 -17.87 -1.24
CA GLY A 182 -10.90 -16.96 -2.27
C GLY A 182 -9.93 -16.67 -3.42
N TRP A 183 -8.82 -17.39 -3.51
CA TRP A 183 -7.82 -17.25 -4.57
C TRP A 183 -8.01 -18.39 -5.56
N ASN A 184 -8.40 -18.06 -6.80
CA ASN A 184 -8.65 -19.00 -7.87
C ASN A 184 -7.34 -19.48 -8.53
N ALA A 185 -7.42 -20.43 -9.46
CA ALA A 185 -6.26 -20.95 -10.19
C ALA A 185 -5.45 -19.83 -10.90
N GLU A 186 -6.11 -18.73 -11.30
CA GLU A 186 -5.47 -17.56 -11.91
C GLU A 186 -4.52 -16.84 -10.94
N SER A 187 -4.82 -16.84 -9.65
CA SER A 187 -3.98 -16.18 -8.64
C SER A 187 -2.66 -16.93 -8.41
N ARG A 188 -2.65 -18.25 -8.65
CA ARG A 188 -1.44 -19.09 -8.62
C ARG A 188 -0.55 -18.80 -9.83
N VAL A 189 -1.14 -18.70 -11.01
CA VAL A 189 -0.45 -18.30 -12.26
C VAL A 189 0.14 -16.89 -12.14
N LEU A 190 -0.55 -15.98 -11.45
CA LEU A 190 -0.07 -14.63 -11.18
C LEU A 190 1.18 -14.62 -10.29
N PHE A 191 1.17 -15.42 -9.23
CA PHE A 191 2.34 -15.58 -8.36
C PHE A 191 3.53 -16.21 -9.11
N GLU A 192 3.27 -17.17 -9.99
CA GLU A 192 4.32 -17.86 -10.76
C GLU A 192 4.99 -16.98 -11.82
N THR A 193 4.30 -15.95 -12.33
CA THR A 193 4.81 -15.08 -13.39
C THR A 193 5.53 -13.85 -12.86
N ASP A 194 4.85 -12.97 -12.12
CA ASP A 194 5.47 -11.84 -11.40
C ASP A 194 4.56 -11.39 -10.23
N PRO A 195 4.80 -11.88 -9.01
CA PRO A 195 3.88 -11.69 -7.88
C PRO A 195 3.74 -10.23 -7.43
N LEU A 196 4.75 -9.40 -7.70
CA LEU A 196 4.77 -7.99 -7.27
C LEU A 196 4.38 -7.03 -8.40
N LYS A 197 4.13 -7.52 -9.61
CA LYS A 197 3.76 -6.67 -10.75
C LYS A 197 2.49 -5.84 -10.49
N PRO A 198 1.38 -6.41 -9.97
CA PRO A 198 0.17 -5.61 -9.72
C PRO A 198 0.43 -4.48 -8.71
N LEU A 199 1.24 -4.74 -7.67
CA LEU A 199 1.64 -3.71 -6.71
C LEU A 199 2.53 -2.66 -7.37
N GLY A 200 3.47 -3.08 -8.22
CA GLY A 200 4.30 -2.19 -9.03
C GLY A 200 3.47 -1.26 -9.91
N ASP A 201 2.47 -1.79 -10.61
CA ASP A 201 1.58 -1.03 -11.48
C ASP A 201 0.76 0.01 -10.68
N VAL A 202 0.33 -0.31 -9.46
CA VAL A 202 -0.32 0.66 -8.55
C VAL A 202 0.66 1.76 -8.14
N LEU A 203 1.86 1.40 -7.68
CA LEU A 203 2.86 2.39 -7.27
C LEU A 203 3.30 3.27 -8.44
N GLU A 204 3.36 2.74 -9.66
CA GLU A 204 3.70 3.50 -10.86
C GLU A 204 2.61 4.53 -11.20
N ARG A 205 1.34 4.11 -11.19
CA ARG A 205 0.20 5.02 -11.42
C ARG A 205 0.13 6.16 -10.41
N GLU A 206 0.50 5.90 -9.16
CA GLU A 206 0.57 6.92 -8.10
C GLU A 206 1.87 7.75 -8.14
N GLY A 207 2.78 7.49 -9.10
CA GLY A 207 4.05 8.19 -9.22
C GLY A 207 5.05 7.89 -8.09
N LEU A 208 4.85 6.77 -7.40
CA LEU A 208 5.63 6.33 -6.24
C LEU A 208 6.69 5.28 -6.58
N LEU A 209 6.54 4.56 -7.70
CA LEU A 209 7.50 3.55 -8.11
C LEU A 209 8.85 4.20 -8.48
N THR A 210 9.93 3.69 -7.89
CA THR A 210 11.31 4.11 -8.19
C THR A 210 12.15 2.91 -8.61
N GLN A 211 13.28 3.15 -9.29
CA GLN A 211 14.23 2.09 -9.64
C GLN A 211 14.73 1.33 -8.40
N ARG A 212 14.86 2.02 -7.26
CA ARG A 212 15.27 1.37 -6.01
C ARG A 212 14.17 0.48 -5.45
N ILE A 213 12.91 0.92 -5.44
CA ILE A 213 11.78 0.06 -5.04
C ILE A 213 11.70 -1.17 -5.95
N GLN A 214 11.88 -1.00 -7.27
CA GLN A 214 11.91 -2.11 -8.21
C GLN A 214 13.04 -3.11 -7.92
N HIS A 215 14.21 -2.61 -7.49
CA HIS A 215 15.31 -3.46 -7.05
C HIS A 215 14.94 -4.25 -5.79
N GLU A 216 14.31 -3.61 -4.80
CA GLU A 216 13.85 -4.33 -3.59
C GLU A 216 12.74 -5.35 -3.90
N PHE A 217 11.87 -5.11 -4.89
CA PHE A 217 10.94 -6.13 -5.39
C PHE A 217 11.66 -7.33 -5.99
N ASN A 218 12.76 -7.12 -6.71
CA ASN A 218 13.57 -8.22 -7.22
C ASN A 218 14.26 -8.99 -6.08
N SER A 219 14.71 -8.27 -5.04
CA SER A 219 15.24 -8.88 -3.81
C SER A 219 14.20 -9.77 -3.11
N GLY A 220 12.94 -9.32 -3.00
CA GLY A 220 11.85 -10.13 -2.44
C GLY A 220 11.52 -11.37 -3.27
N LYS A 221 11.53 -11.24 -4.60
CA LYS A 221 11.38 -12.40 -5.51
C LYS A 221 12.50 -13.42 -5.35
N GLU A 222 13.74 -12.95 -5.19
CA GLU A 222 14.89 -13.80 -4.91
C GLU A 222 14.77 -14.47 -3.53
N TYR A 223 14.35 -13.72 -2.50
CA TYR A 223 14.08 -14.25 -1.16
C TYR A 223 13.09 -15.41 -1.20
N TRP A 224 11.91 -15.24 -1.81
CA TRP A 224 10.90 -16.31 -1.89
C TRP A 224 11.41 -17.53 -2.65
N ALA A 225 12.22 -17.35 -3.68
CA ALA A 225 12.83 -18.47 -4.40
C ALA A 225 13.83 -19.24 -3.52
N LEU A 226 14.66 -18.53 -2.76
CA LEU A 226 15.57 -19.14 -1.79
C LEU A 226 14.81 -19.83 -0.66
N GLU A 227 13.74 -19.23 -0.13
CA GLU A 227 12.91 -19.83 0.91
C GLU A 227 12.32 -21.16 0.46
N ARG A 228 11.75 -21.21 -0.76
CA ARG A 228 11.27 -22.46 -1.36
C ARG A 228 12.39 -23.50 -1.50
N GLN A 229 13.53 -23.10 -2.06
CA GLN A 229 14.68 -23.99 -2.25
C GLN A 229 15.21 -24.55 -0.91
N LEU A 230 15.36 -23.70 0.10
CA LEU A 230 15.88 -24.06 1.42
C LEU A 230 14.90 -24.99 2.15
N CYS A 231 13.61 -24.68 2.14
CA CYS A 231 12.58 -25.52 2.74
C CYS A 231 12.44 -26.88 2.03
N ASP A 232 12.51 -26.92 0.70
CA ASP A 232 12.54 -28.17 -0.08
C ASP A 232 13.79 -28.99 0.26
N ALA A 233 14.96 -28.35 0.40
CA ALA A 233 16.20 -29.01 0.79
C ALA A 233 16.13 -29.58 2.21
N LEU A 234 15.56 -28.83 3.16
CA LEU A 234 15.31 -29.27 4.53
C LEU A 234 14.39 -30.49 4.56
N SER A 235 13.26 -30.43 3.85
CA SER A 235 12.28 -31.51 3.77
C SER A 235 12.88 -32.80 3.21
N ASN A 236 13.75 -32.67 2.20
CA ASN A 236 14.43 -33.79 1.55
C ASN A 236 15.75 -34.20 2.23
N LYS A 237 16.14 -33.56 3.34
CA LYS A 237 17.42 -33.78 4.06
C LYS A 237 18.66 -33.63 3.16
N ASN A 238 18.58 -32.74 2.19
CA ASN A 238 19.69 -32.39 1.30
C ASN A 238 20.69 -31.46 2.00
N LYS A 239 21.91 -31.38 1.46
CA LYS A 239 22.91 -30.42 1.96
C LYS A 239 22.50 -28.99 1.62
N ILE A 240 22.47 -28.13 2.63
CA ILE A 240 22.18 -26.70 2.49
C ILE A 240 23.50 -25.93 2.52
N ARG A 241 23.67 -24.99 1.60
CA ARG A 241 24.86 -24.10 1.59
C ARG A 241 24.62 -22.94 2.53
N LEU A 242 25.61 -22.62 3.36
CA LEU A 242 25.55 -21.47 4.26
C LEU A 242 25.35 -20.15 3.50
N GLU A 243 25.95 -20.02 2.31
CA GLU A 243 25.82 -18.85 1.46
C GLU A 243 24.36 -18.56 1.08
N ASP A 244 23.58 -19.59 0.75
CA ASP A 244 22.17 -19.47 0.37
C ASP A 244 21.32 -19.02 1.58
N VAL A 245 21.63 -19.52 2.77
CA VAL A 245 20.97 -19.13 4.03
C VAL A 245 21.29 -17.68 4.38
N MET A 246 22.57 -17.30 4.35
CA MET A 246 22.98 -15.92 4.62
C MET A 246 22.36 -14.95 3.63
N ARG A 247 22.28 -15.32 2.35
CA ARG A 247 21.62 -14.52 1.31
C ARG A 247 20.14 -14.37 1.60
N ALA A 248 19.43 -15.45 1.95
CA ALA A 248 18.01 -15.39 2.30
C ALA A 248 17.76 -14.43 3.48
N ILE A 249 18.55 -14.52 4.55
CA ILE A 249 18.39 -13.64 5.73
C ILE A 249 18.57 -12.16 5.35
N HIS A 250 19.57 -11.82 4.52
CA HIS A 250 19.76 -10.43 4.08
C HIS A 250 18.59 -9.92 3.24
N LEU A 251 17.99 -10.80 2.43
CA LEU A 251 16.89 -10.41 1.57
C LEU A 251 15.55 -10.35 2.31
N LYS A 252 15.40 -11.05 3.45
CA LYS A 252 14.16 -11.18 4.23
C LYS A 252 13.48 -9.84 4.52
N SER A 253 14.24 -8.82 4.94
CA SER A 253 13.71 -7.49 5.27
C SER A 253 13.39 -6.58 4.07
N PHE A 254 13.13 -7.15 2.88
CA PHE A 254 12.84 -6.34 1.69
C PHE A 254 11.53 -5.54 1.83
N ASP A 255 10.55 -6.08 2.55
CA ASP A 255 9.29 -5.43 2.94
C ASP A 255 9.56 -4.11 3.68
N TYR A 256 10.37 -4.12 4.74
CA TYR A 256 10.80 -2.93 5.48
C TYR A 256 11.56 -1.95 4.58
N ARG A 257 12.44 -2.45 3.70
CA ARG A 257 13.18 -1.63 2.74
C ARG A 257 12.26 -0.94 1.74
N VAL A 258 11.25 -1.64 1.22
CA VAL A 258 10.21 -1.07 0.35
C VAL A 258 9.42 0.00 1.09
N LEU A 259 8.92 -0.29 2.29
CA LEU A 259 8.16 0.67 3.10
C LEU A 259 8.97 1.94 3.40
N ASN A 260 10.26 1.78 3.71
CA ASN A 260 11.16 2.89 3.98
C ASN A 260 11.35 3.81 2.76
N LEU A 261 11.61 3.22 1.58
CA LEU A 261 11.76 3.95 0.32
C LEU A 261 10.45 4.63 -0.10
N LEU A 262 9.33 3.94 0.10
CA LEU A 262 8.01 4.46 -0.19
C LEU A 262 7.68 5.67 0.68
N LEU A 263 8.07 5.65 1.96
CA LEU A 263 7.88 6.76 2.87
C LEU A 263 8.70 8.00 2.47
N TYR A 264 9.95 7.84 2.03
CA TYR A 264 10.74 8.94 1.45
C TYR A 264 10.02 9.56 0.26
N LYS A 265 9.55 8.71 -0.66
CA LYS A 265 8.88 9.16 -1.88
C LYS A 265 7.56 9.88 -1.59
N LEU A 266 6.76 9.36 -0.66
CA LEU A 266 5.50 9.97 -0.20
C LEU A 266 5.71 11.34 0.47
N ARG A 267 6.85 11.55 1.12
CA ARG A 267 7.24 12.84 1.71
C ARG A 267 7.79 13.83 0.69
N GLY A 268 8.02 13.40 -0.56
CA GLY A 268 8.64 14.22 -1.59
C GLY A 268 10.15 14.37 -1.43
N GLU A 269 10.79 13.50 -0.64
CA GLU A 269 12.24 13.47 -0.49
C GLU A 269 12.84 12.44 -1.46
N GLU A 270 13.80 12.86 -2.29
CA GLU A 270 14.53 11.94 -3.15
C GLU A 270 15.63 11.22 -2.35
N TYR A 271 15.51 9.88 -2.26
CA TYR A 271 16.62 9.03 -1.84
C TYR A 271 17.75 9.14 -2.88
N LEU A 272 18.88 9.69 -2.48
CA LEU A 272 20.05 9.83 -3.34
C LEU A 272 21.00 8.67 -3.05
N SER A 273 21.16 7.76 -4.02
CA SER A 273 22.22 6.76 -3.96
C SER A 273 23.59 7.45 -3.87
N ALA A 274 24.54 6.80 -3.19
CA ALA A 274 25.86 7.32 -2.87
C ALA A 274 26.63 7.92 -4.07
N TYR A 275 26.27 7.54 -5.30
CA TYR A 275 26.87 8.00 -6.55
C TYR A 275 26.58 9.46 -6.94
N ARG A 276 25.70 10.19 -6.24
CA ARG A 276 25.44 11.62 -6.52
C ARG A 276 26.22 12.59 -5.60
N LEU A 277 27.01 12.08 -4.65
CA LEU A 277 27.79 12.90 -3.71
C LEU A 277 28.97 13.63 -4.36
N GLU A 278 29.60 13.07 -5.41
CA GLU A 278 30.73 13.72 -6.08
C GLU A 278 30.34 15.03 -6.79
N LEU A 279 29.09 15.13 -7.28
CA LEU A 279 28.55 16.38 -7.85
C LEU A 279 28.09 17.37 -6.78
N TYR A 280 27.69 16.90 -5.59
CA TYR A 280 27.24 17.76 -4.49
C TYR A 280 28.40 18.38 -3.71
N LEU A 281 29.56 17.70 -3.63
CA LEU A 281 30.77 18.23 -2.99
C LEU A 281 31.35 19.46 -3.72
N ILE A 282 31.14 19.57 -5.03
CA ILE A 282 31.51 20.79 -5.80
C ILE A 282 30.55 21.94 -5.48
N HIS A 283 29.27 21.66 -5.22
CA HIS A 283 28.27 22.67 -4.87
C HIS A 283 28.32 23.10 -3.39
N MET A 284 28.86 22.26 -2.52
CA MET A 284 28.99 22.51 -1.07
C MET A 284 30.06 23.55 -0.69
N SER A 285 30.90 23.96 -1.63
CA SER A 285 31.88 25.04 -1.40
C SER A 285 31.26 26.45 -1.42
N LEU A 286 29.96 26.60 -1.71
CA LEU A 286 29.32 27.92 -1.92
C LEU A 286 28.05 28.20 -1.10
N SER A 287 27.57 27.31 -0.24
CA SER A 287 26.31 27.55 0.50
C SER A 287 26.41 27.22 1.99
N SER A 288 27.16 28.04 2.73
CA SER A 288 27.27 28.01 4.19
C SER A 288 26.13 28.75 4.92
N PHE A 289 24.86 28.66 4.49
CA PHE A 289 23.82 29.51 5.10
C PHE A 289 22.39 28.95 5.26
N PHE A 290 22.09 27.69 4.94
CA PHE A 290 20.81 27.10 5.37
C PHE A 290 21.02 25.67 5.83
N GLY A 291 20.43 25.31 6.97
CA GLY A 291 20.54 23.99 7.59
C GLY A 291 20.17 22.88 6.62
N THR A 292 21.12 22.00 6.33
CA THR A 292 20.98 20.98 5.30
C THR A 292 20.49 19.66 5.88
N VAL A 293 19.39 19.17 5.29
CA VAL A 293 18.87 17.81 5.30
C VAL A 293 19.98 16.76 5.34
N GLU A 294 20.00 15.94 6.39
CA GLU A 294 20.91 14.80 6.51
C GLU A 294 20.39 13.67 5.59
N LYS A 295 21.04 13.49 4.44
CA LYS A 295 20.69 12.49 3.42
C LYS A 295 21.15 11.10 3.83
N VAL A 296 20.25 10.11 3.80
CA VAL A 296 20.51 8.75 4.23
C VAL A 296 21.35 7.96 3.22
N ASN A 297 22.38 7.29 3.75
CA ASN A 297 23.49 6.58 3.09
C ASN A 297 23.13 5.08 2.88
N GLU A 298 23.78 4.37 1.94
CA GLU A 298 23.62 2.91 1.72
C GLU A 298 23.76 2.09 3.01
N LEU A 299 24.59 2.62 3.93
CA LEU A 299 24.80 2.16 5.30
C LEU A 299 23.51 1.94 6.10
N HIS A 300 22.43 2.68 5.82
CA HIS A 300 21.14 2.48 6.48
C HIS A 300 20.43 1.22 5.97
N MET A 301 20.48 0.93 4.67
CA MET A 301 19.88 -0.30 4.12
C MET A 301 20.67 -1.54 4.55
N ASP A 302 21.99 -1.41 4.66
CA ASP A 302 22.84 -2.44 5.27
C ASP A 302 22.48 -2.63 6.74
N PHE A 303 22.25 -1.56 7.49
CA PHE A 303 21.77 -1.64 8.87
C PHE A 303 20.44 -2.39 8.96
N LEU A 304 19.47 -2.19 8.05
CA LEU A 304 18.19 -2.93 8.08
C LEU A 304 18.37 -4.42 7.82
N SER A 305 19.31 -4.77 6.95
CA SER A 305 19.63 -6.16 6.65
C SER A 305 20.36 -6.82 7.83
N ILE A 306 21.24 -6.09 8.49
CA ILE A 306 21.97 -6.55 9.69
C ILE A 306 21.05 -6.62 10.90
N SER A 307 20.13 -5.67 11.08
CA SER A 307 19.18 -5.69 12.20
C SER A 307 18.27 -6.90 12.12
N GLU A 308 17.81 -7.26 10.92
CA GLU A 308 17.04 -8.48 10.69
C GLU A 308 17.85 -9.73 11.06
N PHE A 309 19.11 -9.81 10.62
CA PHE A 309 20.01 -10.90 11.01
C PHE A 309 20.18 -10.98 12.55
N LEU A 310 20.30 -9.85 13.23
CA LEU A 310 20.42 -9.82 14.69
C LEU A 310 19.13 -10.23 15.41
N VAL A 311 17.96 -9.89 14.85
CA VAL A 311 16.65 -10.34 15.35
C VAL A 311 16.52 -11.85 15.21
N GLU A 312 16.82 -12.41 14.03
CA GLU A 312 16.79 -13.87 13.82
C GLU A 312 17.73 -14.61 14.77
N VAL A 313 18.95 -14.11 14.95
CA VAL A 313 19.91 -14.68 15.90
C VAL A 313 19.38 -14.60 17.33
N ALA A 314 18.75 -13.48 17.72
CA ALA A 314 18.17 -13.31 19.05
C ALA A 314 16.97 -14.24 19.29
N ASP A 315 16.10 -14.39 18.31
CA ASP A 315 14.94 -15.29 18.38
C ASP A 315 15.38 -16.76 18.47
N ASP A 316 16.35 -17.20 17.65
CA ASP A 316 16.94 -18.54 17.74
C ASP A 316 17.59 -18.82 19.10
N LEU A 317 18.29 -17.83 19.66
CA LEU A 317 18.90 -17.91 21.00
C LEU A 317 17.84 -18.03 22.10
N PHE A 318 16.75 -17.26 22.00
CA PHE A 318 15.64 -17.35 22.94
C PHE A 318 14.95 -18.72 22.87
N ASP A 319 14.73 -19.23 21.66
CA ASP A 319 14.17 -20.57 21.43
C ASP A 319 15.06 -21.68 22.02
N TYR A 320 16.38 -21.51 21.92
CA TYR A 320 17.36 -22.41 22.53
C TYR A 320 17.33 -22.36 24.06
N GLU A 321 17.27 -21.17 24.67
CA GLU A 321 17.16 -21.01 26.12
C GLU A 321 15.87 -21.61 26.68
N VAL A 322 14.74 -21.40 26.00
CA VAL A 322 13.45 -21.98 26.39
C VAL A 322 13.51 -23.52 26.33
N ARG A 323 14.04 -24.10 25.24
CA ARG A 323 14.18 -25.57 25.12
C ARG A 323 15.16 -26.15 26.14
N ALA A 324 16.26 -25.46 26.43
CA ALA A 324 17.22 -25.87 27.45
C ALA A 324 16.56 -25.87 28.85
N THR A 325 15.81 -24.82 29.17
CA THR A 325 15.10 -24.67 30.45
C THR A 325 14.01 -25.72 30.64
N VAL A 326 13.21 -25.99 29.60
CA VAL A 326 12.19 -27.05 29.61
C VAL A 326 12.81 -28.43 29.78
N LYS A 327 13.96 -28.68 29.12
CA LYS A 327 14.71 -29.94 29.27
C LYS A 327 15.31 -30.09 30.67
N GLU A 328 15.77 -29.02 31.28
CA GLU A 328 16.28 -29.02 32.65
C GLU A 328 15.15 -29.26 33.69
N LEU A 329 13.98 -28.67 33.47
CA LEU A 329 12.78 -28.91 34.29
C LEU A 329 12.27 -30.35 34.17
N LEU A 330 12.25 -30.92 32.97
CA LEU A 330 11.91 -32.33 32.74
C LEU A 330 12.93 -33.26 33.42
N MET A 331 14.23 -32.97 33.33
CA MET A 331 15.28 -33.76 34.00
C MET A 331 15.19 -33.67 35.53
N ARG A 332 14.80 -32.52 36.10
CA ARG A 332 14.53 -32.39 37.55
C ARG A 332 13.29 -33.17 37.98
N SER A 333 12.22 -33.16 37.19
CA SER A 333 11.00 -33.93 37.49
C SER A 333 11.21 -35.45 37.51
N HIS A 334 12.21 -35.96 36.76
CA HIS A 334 12.60 -37.36 36.80
C HIS A 334 13.52 -37.72 37.98
N HIS A 335 14.16 -36.73 38.61
CA HIS A 335 14.99 -36.95 39.80
C HIS A 335 14.19 -36.95 41.11
N ASP A 336 13.00 -36.33 41.13
CA ASP A 336 12.09 -36.33 42.29
C ASP A 336 11.16 -37.57 42.34
N LEU A 337 11.32 -38.51 41.42
CA LEU A 337 10.53 -39.75 41.30
C LEU A 337 11.32 -41.04 41.62
N TYR A 338 12.51 -40.93 42.22
CA TYR A 338 13.31 -42.07 42.70
C TYR A 338 13.74 -41.93 44.16
#